data_AF-A0A8J5MNF0-F1
#
_entry.id   AF-A0A8J5MNF0-F1
#
_cell.length_a   1.000
_cell.length_b   1.000
_cell.length_c   1.000
_cell.angle_alpha   90.00
_cell.angle_beta   90.00
_cell.angle_gamma   90.00
#
_symmetry.space_group_name_H-M   'P 1'
#
loop_
_entity.id
_entity.type
_entity.pdbx_description
1 polymer ?
#
loop_
_entity_poly.entity_id
_entity_poly.type
_entity_poly.pdbx_seq_one_letter_code
_entity_poly.pdbx_strand_id
1 'polypeptide(L)'
;MYVNVSFPLRECVSQVLSEEVQLLDFYQINKAANTINQFVSSTTRGKITQVVTYNDLREIAMALINAAYFKGLWLTPFKTKFTTKDKFYTSPDQYTLVDMMYLEDDFKYGISSELGATVLELPYKREAASMFVLLPDSADDNTTIPLDTMLTRLTPDSLRAALATLERQKIHINIPKFKMEKRIKEELKEALQRLGIRHIFSNSADMSIFDPSRQLRVRETIHKAAIEVNEEGSEAAAATPVLFDLKIGGRPFICNRPFLFFIHDNHTNNILFMGVYRQP
;
A
#
# COMPACT_ATOMS: atom_id res chain seq x y z
N MET A 1 -17.45 8.97 -2.41
CA MET A 1 -18.31 9.39 -1.28
C MET A 1 -19.72 8.89 -1.55
N TYR A 2 -20.37 8.34 -0.53
CA TYR A 2 -21.74 7.85 -0.64
C TYR A 2 -22.62 8.61 0.36
N VAL A 3 -23.73 9.16 -0.11
CA VAL A 3 -24.66 9.98 0.68
C VAL A 3 -26.05 9.37 0.62
N ASN A 4 -26.78 9.39 1.74
CA ASN A 4 -28.15 8.90 1.75
C ASN A 4 -29.04 9.77 0.85
N VAL A 5 -29.86 9.14 0.00
CA VAL A 5 -30.85 9.82 -0.87
C VAL A 5 -31.82 10.74 -0.11
N SER A 6 -31.99 10.55 1.21
CA SER A 6 -32.85 11.40 2.03
C SER A 6 -32.31 12.81 2.27
N PHE A 7 -31.02 13.08 1.99
CA PHE A 7 -30.43 14.40 2.16
C PHE A 7 -30.42 15.19 0.84
N PRO A 8 -30.92 16.43 0.83
CA PRO A 8 -30.93 17.26 -0.37
C PRO A 8 -29.52 17.78 -0.65
N LEU A 9 -28.77 17.13 -1.54
CA LEU A 9 -27.46 17.66 -1.96
C LEU A 9 -27.62 18.94 -2.78
N ARG A 10 -26.76 19.92 -2.52
CA ARG A 10 -26.67 21.11 -3.38
C ARG A 10 -26.27 20.72 -4.79
N GLU A 11 -26.89 21.38 -5.77
CA GLU A 11 -26.63 21.13 -7.19
C GLU A 11 -25.15 21.29 -7.56
N CYS A 12 -24.48 22.31 -7.02
CA CYS A 12 -23.06 22.54 -7.27
C CYS A 12 -22.17 21.37 -6.84
N VAL A 13 -22.53 20.65 -5.77
CA VAL A 13 -21.80 19.47 -5.33
C VAL A 13 -21.98 18.34 -6.34
N SER A 14 -23.21 18.09 -6.79
CA SER A 14 -23.50 17.06 -7.78
C SER A 14 -22.86 17.35 -9.14
N GLN A 15 -22.67 18.63 -9.50
CA GLN A 15 -22.02 19.03 -10.74
C GLN A 15 -20.49 18.93 -10.66
N VAL A 16 -19.89 19.45 -9.58
CA VAL A 16 -18.42 19.51 -9.45
C VAL A 16 -17.83 18.16 -9.06
N LEU A 17 -18.55 17.36 -8.25
CA LEU A 17 -18.08 16.07 -7.74
C LEU A 17 -18.92 14.90 -8.29
N SER A 18 -19.30 15.00 -9.55
CA SER A 18 -20.23 14.05 -10.21
C SER A 18 -19.70 12.62 -10.26
N GLU A 19 -18.37 12.43 -10.26
CA GLU A 19 -17.73 11.11 -10.26
C GLU A 19 -17.42 10.61 -8.84
N GLU A 20 -17.30 11.52 -7.88
CA GLU A 20 -16.87 11.26 -6.51
C GLU A 20 -18.05 11.12 -5.55
N VAL A 21 -19.25 11.59 -5.89
CA VAL A 21 -20.44 11.54 -5.03
C VAL A 21 -21.53 10.70 -5.66
N GLN A 22 -21.97 9.69 -4.91
CA GLN A 22 -23.11 8.87 -5.29
C GLN A 22 -24.19 8.92 -4.21
N LEU A 23 -25.43 9.14 -4.64
CA LEU A 23 -26.61 9.01 -3.80
C LEU A 23 -27.02 7.54 -3.73
N LEU A 24 -27.12 6.99 -2.52
CA LEU A 24 -27.59 5.62 -2.28
C LEU A 24 -28.66 5.59 -1.21
N ASP A 25 -29.62 4.67 -1.35
CA ASP A 25 -30.63 4.44 -0.34
C ASP A 25 -30.09 3.52 0.76
N PHE A 26 -29.67 4.11 1.88
CA PHE A 26 -29.20 3.34 3.04
C PHE A 26 -30.34 2.75 3.89
N TYR A 27 -31.62 2.99 3.57
CA TYR A 27 -32.72 2.20 4.14
C TYR A 27 -32.77 0.81 3.48
N GLN A 28 -32.29 0.68 2.25
CA GLN A 28 -32.05 -0.60 1.57
C GLN A 28 -30.60 -1.09 1.74
N ILE A 29 -30.18 -1.29 2.99
CA ILE A 29 -28.78 -1.57 3.39
C ILE A 29 -28.12 -2.66 2.53
N ASN A 30 -28.81 -3.80 2.30
CA ASN A 30 -28.25 -4.90 1.50
C ASN A 30 -27.98 -4.49 0.05
N LYS A 31 -28.90 -3.72 -0.54
CA LYS A 31 -28.75 -3.21 -1.90
C LYS A 31 -27.61 -2.20 -1.96
N ALA A 32 -27.54 -1.26 -1.01
CA ALA A 32 -26.47 -0.28 -0.94
C ALA A 32 -25.08 -0.92 -0.79
N ALA A 33 -24.94 -1.90 0.11
CA ALA A 33 -23.70 -2.65 0.30
C ALA A 33 -23.29 -3.39 -0.97
N ASN A 34 -24.24 -4.06 -1.64
CA ASN A 34 -23.97 -4.74 -2.90
C ASN A 34 -23.54 -3.77 -4.00
N THR A 35 -24.20 -2.62 -4.15
CA THR A 35 -23.81 -1.59 -5.12
C THR A 35 -22.38 -1.11 -4.89
N ILE A 36 -22.03 -0.78 -3.64
CA ILE A 36 -20.68 -0.33 -3.28
C ILE A 36 -19.64 -1.41 -3.58
N ASN A 37 -19.89 -2.65 -3.14
CA ASN A 37 -18.97 -3.77 -3.34
C ASN A 37 -18.82 -4.14 -4.82
N GLN A 38 -19.90 -4.08 -5.61
CA GLN A 38 -19.85 -4.29 -7.06
C GLN A 38 -19.01 -3.23 -7.76
N PHE A 39 -19.23 -1.95 -7.44
CA PHE A 39 -18.42 -0.86 -7.99
C PHE A 39 -16.93 -1.03 -7.66
N VAL A 40 -16.61 -1.34 -6.40
CA VAL A 40 -15.21 -1.57 -6.00
C VAL A 40 -14.63 -2.80 -6.69
N SER A 41 -15.38 -3.89 -6.78
CA SER A 41 -14.95 -5.11 -7.47
C SER A 41 -14.68 -4.83 -8.95
N SER A 42 -15.57 -4.13 -9.66
CA SER A 42 -15.35 -3.81 -11.08
C SER A 42 -14.12 -2.92 -11.28
N THR A 43 -13.98 -1.87 -10.47
CA THR A 43 -12.86 -0.91 -10.58
C THR A 43 -11.52 -1.56 -10.22
N THR A 44 -11.53 -2.53 -9.30
CA THR A 44 -10.34 -3.30 -8.90
C THR A 44 -10.18 -4.62 -9.66
N ARG A 45 -10.93 -4.83 -10.76
CA ARG A 45 -10.87 -6.03 -11.60
C ARG A 45 -11.04 -7.34 -10.80
N GLY A 46 -11.93 -7.35 -9.82
CA GLY A 46 -12.25 -8.47 -8.95
C GLY A 46 -11.24 -8.73 -7.83
N LYS A 47 -10.25 -7.84 -7.63
CA LYS A 47 -9.19 -8.04 -6.63
C LYS A 47 -9.62 -7.61 -5.23
N ILE A 48 -10.55 -6.66 -5.13
CA ILE A 48 -11.23 -6.29 -3.89
C ILE A 48 -12.72 -6.54 -4.09
N THR A 49 -13.23 -7.67 -3.60
CA THR A 49 -14.63 -8.06 -3.80
C THR A 49 -15.57 -7.50 -2.73
N GLN A 50 -15.05 -7.19 -1.54
CA GLN A 50 -15.83 -6.67 -0.43
C GLN A 50 -15.06 -5.60 0.33
N VAL A 51 -15.52 -4.35 0.26
CA VAL A 51 -14.99 -3.21 1.03
C VAL A 51 -15.87 -2.86 2.23
N VAL A 52 -17.18 -3.09 2.12
CA VAL A 52 -18.16 -2.82 3.18
C VAL A 52 -18.98 -4.06 3.51
N THR A 53 -19.39 -4.13 4.77
CA THR A 53 -20.40 -5.04 5.29
C THR A 53 -21.72 -4.30 5.47
N TYR A 54 -22.81 -5.04 5.62
CA TYR A 54 -24.14 -4.48 5.92
C TYR A 54 -24.12 -3.64 7.21
N ASN A 55 -23.35 -4.08 8.21
CA ASN A 55 -23.22 -3.40 9.50
C ASN A 55 -22.51 -2.04 9.38
N ASP A 56 -21.62 -1.88 8.40
CA ASP A 56 -20.94 -0.60 8.16
C ASP A 56 -21.88 0.48 7.62
N LEU A 57 -23.04 0.11 7.09
CA LEU A 57 -23.99 1.06 6.47
C LEU A 57 -25.25 1.26 7.31
N ARG A 58 -25.25 0.80 8.57
CA ARG A 58 -26.40 0.98 9.46
C ARG A 58 -26.44 2.41 9.98
N GLU A 59 -27.59 3.07 9.82
CA GLU A 59 -27.87 4.41 10.38
C GLU A 59 -26.86 5.49 9.95
N ILE A 60 -26.29 5.34 8.75
CA ILE A 60 -25.34 6.32 8.20
C ILE A 60 -26.04 7.36 7.33
N ALA A 61 -25.59 8.61 7.45
CA ALA A 61 -25.99 9.70 6.55
C ALA A 61 -25.01 9.81 5.37
N MET A 62 -23.73 9.59 5.63
CA MET A 62 -22.64 9.65 4.65
C MET A 62 -21.51 8.70 5.03
N ALA A 63 -20.91 8.07 4.02
CA ALA A 63 -19.69 7.27 4.13
C ALA A 63 -18.63 7.72 3.11
N LEU A 64 -17.39 7.80 3.57
CA LEU A 64 -16.21 7.98 2.73
C LEU A 64 -15.56 6.61 2.54
N ILE A 65 -15.60 6.10 1.32
CA ILE A 65 -15.12 4.76 0.99
C ILE A 65 -14.08 4.92 -0.11
N ASN A 66 -12.88 4.40 0.14
CA ASN A 66 -11.80 4.35 -0.81
C ASN A 66 -11.27 2.91 -0.90
N ALA A 67 -10.99 2.46 -2.13
CA ALA A 67 -10.37 1.16 -2.36
C ALA A 67 -9.28 1.30 -3.41
N ALA A 68 -8.13 0.67 -3.18
CA ALA A 68 -6.97 0.76 -4.06
C ALA A 68 -6.34 -0.61 -4.24
N TYR A 69 -6.10 -1.01 -5.49
CA TYR A 69 -5.36 -2.22 -5.83
C TYR A 69 -4.16 -1.87 -6.69
N PHE A 70 -3.00 -2.39 -6.34
CA PHE A 70 -1.81 -2.25 -7.15
C PHE A 70 -1.24 -3.61 -7.57
N LYS A 71 -1.00 -3.74 -8.87
CA LYS A 71 -0.18 -4.78 -9.48
C LYS A 71 0.58 -4.15 -10.66
N GLY A 72 1.89 -4.10 -10.53
CA GLY A 72 2.79 -3.57 -11.55
C GLY A 72 3.62 -4.69 -12.17
N LEU A 73 4.07 -4.48 -13.41
CA LEU A 73 5.05 -5.34 -14.05
C LEU A 73 6.44 -4.75 -13.80
N TRP A 74 7.38 -5.56 -13.28
CA TRP A 74 8.75 -5.09 -13.08
C TRP A 74 9.40 -4.68 -14.41
N LEU A 75 10.28 -3.68 -14.37
CA LEU A 75 11.17 -3.36 -15.49
C LEU A 75 12.08 -4.57 -15.78
N THR A 76 12.69 -5.11 -14.71
CA THR A 76 13.46 -6.35 -14.74
C THR A 76 12.73 -7.43 -13.93
N PRO A 77 12.07 -8.41 -14.56
CA PRO A 77 11.30 -9.43 -13.86
C PRO A 77 12.18 -10.47 -13.16
N PHE A 78 11.65 -11.01 -12.06
CA PHE A 78 12.19 -12.21 -11.44
C PHE A 78 11.85 -13.44 -12.30
N LYS A 79 12.68 -14.48 -12.25
CA LYS A 79 12.39 -15.74 -12.93
C LYS A 79 11.84 -16.73 -11.92
N THR A 80 10.64 -17.27 -12.17
CA THR A 80 9.96 -18.23 -11.29
C THR A 80 10.81 -19.45 -10.93
N LYS A 81 11.69 -19.91 -11.83
CA LYS A 81 12.64 -21.01 -11.56
C LYS A 81 13.68 -20.71 -10.49
N PHE A 82 13.87 -19.44 -10.11
CA PHE A 82 14.77 -19.01 -9.04
C PHE A 82 14.02 -18.65 -7.76
N THR A 83 12.69 -18.75 -7.75
CA THR A 83 11.91 -18.64 -6.53
C THR A 83 12.03 -19.94 -5.74
N THR A 84 12.55 -19.86 -4.51
CA THR A 84 12.74 -21.02 -3.63
C THR A 84 12.15 -20.77 -2.26
N LYS A 85 11.81 -21.83 -1.52
CA LYS A 85 11.43 -21.69 -0.11
C LYS A 85 12.63 -21.22 0.71
N ASP A 86 12.47 -20.14 1.45
CA ASP A 86 13.49 -19.61 2.36
C ASP A 86 12.85 -19.08 3.65
N LYS A 87 13.67 -18.88 4.69
CA LYS A 87 13.23 -18.42 6.00
C LYS A 87 12.96 -16.92 5.98
N PHE A 88 11.81 -16.52 6.50
CA PHE A 88 11.50 -15.14 6.88
C PHE A 88 11.38 -15.07 8.41
N TYR A 89 12.23 -14.30 9.05
CA TYR A 89 12.35 -14.18 10.49
C TYR A 89 11.43 -13.09 11.01
N THR A 90 10.52 -13.44 11.92
CA THR A 90 9.66 -12.47 12.63
C THR A 90 10.27 -12.03 13.97
N SER A 91 11.18 -12.83 14.49
CA SER A 91 12.06 -12.57 15.63
C SER A 91 13.34 -13.40 15.46
N PRO A 92 14.39 -13.22 16.30
CA PRO A 92 15.62 -14.00 16.19
C PRO A 92 15.40 -15.52 16.18
N ASP A 93 14.43 -16.00 16.95
CA ASP A 93 14.17 -17.44 17.13
C ASP A 93 12.96 -17.96 16.34
N GLN A 94 12.17 -17.07 15.72
CA GLN A 94 10.94 -17.44 15.00
C GLN A 94 11.04 -17.11 13.52
N TYR A 95 10.78 -18.11 12.68
CA TYR A 95 10.71 -17.94 11.23
C TYR A 95 9.53 -18.70 10.61
N THR A 96 9.13 -18.25 9.42
CA THR A 96 8.19 -18.93 8.54
C THR A 96 8.84 -19.13 7.17
N LEU A 97 8.55 -20.25 6.51
CA LEU A 97 9.04 -20.48 5.14
C LEU A 97 8.18 -19.72 4.13
N VAL A 98 8.80 -18.89 3.31
CA VAL A 98 8.16 -18.08 2.26
C VAL A 98 8.71 -18.43 0.89
N ASP A 99 7.95 -18.16 -0.16
CA ASP A 99 8.49 -18.15 -1.52
C ASP A 99 9.38 -16.92 -1.69
N MET A 100 10.69 -17.12 -1.69
CA MET A 100 11.69 -16.06 -1.81
C MET A 100 12.11 -15.95 -3.27
N MET A 101 11.75 -14.83 -3.90
CA MET A 101 12.13 -14.53 -5.28
C MET A 101 13.59 -14.07 -5.32
N TYR A 102 14.31 -14.43 -6.39
CA TYR A 102 15.71 -14.07 -6.58
C TYR A 102 15.97 -13.39 -7.92
N LEU A 103 16.77 -12.32 -7.90
CA LEU A 103 17.23 -11.59 -9.08
C LEU A 103 18.63 -11.01 -8.83
N GLU A 104 19.45 -11.01 -9.86
CA GLU A 104 20.76 -10.35 -9.88
C GLU A 104 20.80 -9.40 -11.08
N ASP A 105 20.94 -8.10 -10.83
CA ASP A 105 21.09 -7.05 -11.85
C ASP A 105 21.57 -5.73 -11.22
N ASP A 106 21.72 -4.68 -12.02
CA ASP A 106 22.08 -3.33 -11.58
C ASP A 106 20.87 -2.50 -11.14
N PHE A 107 20.76 -2.24 -9.84
CA PHE A 107 19.68 -1.47 -9.22
C PHE A 107 20.20 -0.28 -8.42
N LYS A 108 19.35 0.72 -8.23
CA LYS A 108 19.65 1.82 -7.30
C LYS A 108 19.54 1.32 -5.87
N TYR A 109 20.62 1.49 -5.13
CA TYR A 109 20.82 0.96 -3.79
C TYR A 109 21.56 1.99 -2.94
N GLY A 110 21.25 2.07 -1.64
CA GLY A 110 21.98 2.93 -0.71
C GLY A 110 21.75 2.54 0.74
N ILE A 111 22.64 3.00 1.61
CA ILE A 111 22.55 2.81 3.06
C ILE A 111 22.23 4.18 3.68
N SER A 112 21.15 4.25 4.46
CA SER A 112 20.77 5.45 5.20
C SER A 112 21.06 5.24 6.68
N SER A 113 22.15 5.84 7.16
CA SER A 113 22.48 5.86 8.59
C SER A 113 21.44 6.62 9.41
N GLU A 114 20.80 7.64 8.82
CA GLU A 114 19.73 8.42 9.46
C GLU A 114 18.50 7.55 9.76
N LEU A 115 18.09 6.71 8.80
CA LEU A 115 16.99 5.76 9.01
C LEU A 115 17.44 4.50 9.76
N GLY A 116 18.72 4.14 9.71
CA GLY A 116 19.21 2.83 10.13
C GLY A 116 18.70 1.72 9.22
N ALA A 117 18.75 1.96 7.91
CA ALA A 117 18.18 1.07 6.91
C ALA A 117 18.95 1.08 5.60
N THR A 118 18.92 -0.07 4.94
CA THR A 118 19.34 -0.23 3.55
C THR A 118 18.14 -0.08 2.63
N VAL A 119 18.29 0.71 1.55
CA VAL A 119 17.22 1.09 0.63
C VAL A 119 17.52 0.54 -0.76
N LEU A 120 16.51 -0.07 -1.39
CA LEU A 120 16.55 -0.59 -2.75
C LEU A 120 15.40 -0.01 -3.57
N GLU A 121 15.68 0.42 -4.80
CA GLU A 121 14.67 0.79 -5.81
C GLU A 121 14.45 -0.34 -6.81
N LEU A 122 13.19 -0.74 -6.99
CA LEU A 122 12.71 -1.71 -7.97
C LEU A 122 11.76 -1.01 -8.97
N PRO A 123 12.25 -0.56 -10.14
CA PRO A 123 11.41 0.12 -11.12
C PRO A 123 10.38 -0.81 -11.76
N TYR A 124 9.18 -0.29 -12.01
CA TYR A 124 8.18 -0.93 -12.85
C TYR A 124 8.38 -0.57 -14.33
N LYS A 125 7.74 -1.31 -15.23
CA LYS A 125 7.76 -1.05 -16.67
C LYS A 125 7.46 0.40 -17.01
N ARG A 126 8.16 0.92 -18.01
CA ARG A 126 8.12 2.32 -18.46
C ARG A 126 8.61 3.33 -17.41
N GLU A 127 9.13 2.85 -16.27
CA GLU A 127 9.72 3.69 -15.21
C GLU A 127 8.78 4.77 -14.65
N ALA A 128 7.47 4.65 -14.89
CA ALA A 128 6.47 5.60 -14.40
C ALA A 128 6.27 5.48 -12.87
N ALA A 129 6.57 4.31 -12.31
CA ALA A 129 6.57 4.08 -10.87
C ALA A 129 7.73 3.15 -10.47
N SER A 130 8.13 3.24 -9.20
CA SER A 130 9.12 2.36 -8.58
C SER A 130 8.61 1.86 -7.23
N MET A 131 8.92 0.62 -6.88
CA MET A 131 8.82 0.16 -5.49
C MET A 131 10.13 0.44 -4.78
N PHE A 132 10.07 1.10 -3.63
CA PHE A 132 11.20 1.21 -2.73
C PHE A 132 11.03 0.23 -1.58
N VAL A 133 12.12 -0.45 -1.22
CA VAL A 133 12.17 -1.36 -0.07
C VAL A 133 13.19 -0.80 0.91
N LEU A 134 12.73 -0.49 2.11
CA LEU A 134 13.53 -0.03 3.25
C LEU A 134 13.67 -1.21 4.20
N LEU A 135 14.84 -1.83 4.15
CA LEU A 135 15.20 -2.96 4.98
C LEU A 135 16.01 -2.44 6.17
N PRO A 136 15.45 -2.47 7.39
CA PRO A 136 16.18 -2.06 8.60
C PRO A 136 17.48 -2.83 8.76
N ASP A 137 18.52 -2.19 9.25
CA ASP A 137 19.78 -2.85 9.58
C ASP A 137 19.54 -3.90 10.68
N SER A 138 20.38 -4.94 10.77
CA SER A 138 20.28 -5.90 11.87
C SER A 138 20.50 -5.19 13.20
N ALA A 139 19.67 -5.45 14.21
CA ALA A 139 19.91 -4.91 15.54
C ALA A 139 21.16 -5.55 16.15
N ASP A 140 21.97 -4.74 16.83
CA ASP A 140 23.07 -5.21 17.68
C ASP A 140 22.54 -5.76 19.02
N ASP A 141 21.32 -5.39 19.41
CA ASP A 141 20.63 -5.89 20.59
C ASP A 141 19.49 -6.86 20.22
N ASN A 142 19.37 -7.97 20.95
CA ASN A 142 18.29 -8.96 20.75
C ASN A 142 16.92 -8.48 21.27
N THR A 143 16.76 -7.20 21.61
CA THR A 143 15.59 -6.67 22.34
C THR A 143 14.69 -5.77 21.50
N THR A 144 15.23 -5.13 20.45
CA THR A 144 14.50 -4.17 19.63
C THR A 144 14.23 -4.75 18.24
N ILE A 145 12.97 -4.75 17.80
CA ILE A 145 12.66 -5.05 16.39
C ILE A 145 13.21 -3.87 15.56
N PRO A 146 14.22 -4.08 14.69
CA PRO A 146 14.92 -2.98 14.02
C PRO A 146 14.01 -2.05 13.22
N LEU A 147 12.90 -2.60 12.72
CA LEU A 147 11.87 -1.90 11.98
C LEU A 147 11.19 -0.79 12.79
N ASP A 148 10.83 -1.03 14.05
CA ASP A 148 10.09 -0.03 14.84
C ASP A 148 10.97 1.19 15.15
N THR A 149 12.25 0.96 15.40
CA THR A 149 13.24 2.03 15.52
C THR A 149 13.37 2.82 14.22
N MET A 150 13.48 2.15 13.07
CA MET A 150 13.51 2.82 11.76
C MET A 150 12.25 3.67 11.53
N LEU A 151 11.06 3.16 11.90
CA LEU A 151 9.79 3.88 11.73
C LEU A 151 9.71 5.16 12.58
N THR A 152 10.31 5.19 13.77
CA THR A 152 10.35 6.43 14.58
C THR A 152 11.24 7.52 13.96
N ARG A 153 12.20 7.13 13.13
CA ARG A 153 13.09 8.04 12.38
C ARG A 153 12.55 8.40 11.00
N LEU A 154 11.46 7.76 10.56
CA LEU A 154 10.87 7.98 9.25
C LEU A 154 10.09 9.30 9.22
N THR A 155 10.64 10.27 8.50
CA THR A 155 10.04 11.58 8.24
C THR A 155 10.14 11.89 6.75
N PRO A 156 9.38 12.88 6.23
CA PRO A 156 9.53 13.28 4.83
C PRO A 156 10.97 13.67 4.46
N ASP A 157 11.70 14.34 5.36
CA ASP A 157 13.07 14.76 5.13
C ASP A 157 14.06 13.60 5.18
N SER A 158 13.97 12.73 6.19
CA SER A 158 14.86 11.55 6.28
C SER A 158 14.62 10.56 5.15
N LEU A 159 13.37 10.42 4.68
CA LEU A 159 13.05 9.66 3.49
C LEU A 159 13.67 10.29 2.23
N ARG A 160 13.47 11.59 2.02
CA ARG A 160 14.04 12.31 0.86
C ARG A 160 15.56 12.24 0.84
N ALA A 161 16.21 12.38 2.00
CA ALA A 161 17.66 12.22 2.14
C ALA A 161 18.11 10.80 1.76
N ALA A 162 17.41 9.77 2.23
CA ALA A 162 17.72 8.38 1.92
C ALA A 162 17.56 8.04 0.43
N LEU A 163 16.58 8.64 -0.26
CA LEU A 163 16.38 8.42 -1.70
C LEU A 163 17.42 9.16 -2.57
N ALA A 164 17.94 10.28 -2.09
CA ALA A 164 18.92 11.08 -2.81
C ALA A 164 20.32 10.44 -2.88
N THR A 165 20.62 9.49 -1.99
CA THR A 165 21.94 8.83 -1.90
C THR A 165 22.01 7.50 -2.65
N LEU A 166 20.95 7.10 -3.36
CA LEU A 166 20.92 5.82 -4.06
C LEU A 166 21.79 5.85 -5.31
N GLU A 167 22.65 4.84 -5.44
CA GLU A 167 23.55 4.67 -6.59
C GLU A 167 23.28 3.34 -7.28
N ARG A 168 23.48 3.30 -8.61
CA ARG A 168 23.35 2.05 -9.37
C ARG A 168 24.53 1.14 -9.07
N GLN A 169 24.23 -0.04 -8.55
CA GLN A 169 25.21 -1.06 -8.20
C GLN A 169 24.66 -2.45 -8.54
N LYS A 170 25.54 -3.42 -8.71
CA LYS A 170 25.16 -4.81 -8.91
C LYS A 170 24.66 -5.43 -7.60
N ILE A 171 23.39 -5.80 -7.52
CA ILE A 171 22.73 -6.29 -6.29
C ILE A 171 22.20 -7.72 -6.49
N HIS A 172 22.35 -8.56 -5.46
CA HIS A 172 21.68 -9.86 -5.37
C HIS A 172 20.44 -9.70 -4.49
N ILE A 173 19.26 -9.68 -5.11
CA ILE A 173 17.99 -9.37 -4.45
C ILE A 173 17.28 -10.68 -4.08
N ASN A 174 16.96 -10.83 -2.79
CA ASN A 174 16.04 -11.83 -2.30
C ASN A 174 14.85 -11.12 -1.65
N ILE A 175 13.66 -11.23 -2.25
CA ILE A 175 12.45 -10.60 -1.72
C ILE A 175 11.28 -11.61 -1.69
N PRO A 176 10.47 -11.65 -0.61
CA PRO A 176 9.33 -12.53 -0.56
C PRO A 176 8.33 -12.22 -1.67
N LYS A 177 7.75 -13.27 -2.24
CA LYS A 177 6.49 -13.20 -2.99
C LYS A 177 5.36 -13.10 -1.97
N PHE A 178 4.53 -12.07 -2.07
CA PHE A 178 3.45 -11.88 -1.12
C PHE A 178 2.25 -11.17 -1.74
N LYS A 179 1.09 -11.36 -1.09
CA LYS A 179 -0.11 -10.59 -1.34
C LYS A 179 -0.57 -10.03 0.00
N MET A 180 -0.76 -8.72 0.06
CA MET A 180 -1.29 -8.05 1.24
C MET A 180 -2.62 -7.39 0.91
N GLU A 181 -3.57 -7.51 1.83
CA GLU A 181 -4.86 -6.85 1.76
C GLU A 181 -5.21 -6.35 3.16
N LYS A 182 -5.47 -5.06 3.30
CA LYS A 182 -5.82 -4.46 4.58
C LYS A 182 -7.03 -3.55 4.41
N ARG A 183 -8.02 -3.78 5.27
CA ARG A 183 -9.15 -2.87 5.48
C ARG A 183 -8.89 -2.07 6.75
N ILE A 184 -8.94 -0.75 6.63
CA ILE A 184 -8.72 0.24 7.70
C ILE A 184 -10.02 1.01 7.88
N LYS A 185 -10.54 1.05 9.10
CA LYS A 185 -11.82 1.71 9.41
C LYS A 185 -11.64 2.66 10.58
N GLU A 186 -11.73 2.13 11.81
CA GLU A 186 -11.64 2.95 13.01
C GLU A 186 -10.27 3.61 13.13
N GLU A 187 -9.20 2.92 12.76
CA GLU A 187 -7.84 3.44 12.82
C GLU A 187 -7.65 4.64 11.87
N LEU A 188 -8.35 4.65 10.72
CA LEU A 188 -8.33 5.78 9.80
C LEU A 188 -9.03 6.99 10.40
N LYS A 189 -10.20 6.77 11.00
CA LYS A 189 -10.96 7.83 11.68
C LYS A 189 -10.16 8.42 12.84
N GLU A 190 -9.56 7.58 13.68
CA GLU A 190 -8.68 8.01 14.77
C GLU A 190 -7.47 8.80 14.26
N ALA A 191 -6.81 8.33 13.19
CA ALA A 191 -5.68 9.03 12.59
C ALA A 191 -6.09 10.42 12.08
N LEU A 192 -7.21 10.52 11.34
CA LEU A 192 -7.73 11.80 10.85
C LEU A 192 -8.07 12.76 12.00
N GLN A 193 -8.66 12.26 13.10
CA GLN A 193 -8.95 13.05 14.29
C GLN A 193 -7.69 13.54 15.00
N ARG A 194 -6.63 12.72 15.08
CA ARG A 194 -5.32 13.12 15.62
C ARG A 194 -4.67 14.20 14.76
N LEU A 195 -4.86 14.14 13.44
CA LEU A 195 -4.42 15.18 12.49
C LEU A 195 -5.27 16.47 12.51
N GLY A 196 -6.34 16.51 13.30
CA GLY A 196 -7.18 17.71 13.47
C GLY A 196 -8.51 17.68 12.71
N ILE A 197 -8.73 16.68 11.85
CA ILE A 197 -10.00 16.49 11.12
C ILE A 197 -11.00 15.81 12.06
N ARG A 198 -11.65 16.62 12.92
CA ARG A 198 -12.55 16.12 13.98
C ARG A 198 -14.02 16.43 13.73
N HIS A 199 -14.31 17.66 13.29
CA HIS A 199 -15.67 18.18 13.22
C HIS A 199 -16.56 17.42 12.23
N ILE A 200 -16.01 16.91 11.12
CA ILE A 200 -16.79 16.16 10.12
C ILE A 200 -17.43 14.88 10.67
N PHE A 201 -16.90 14.36 11.77
CA PHE A 201 -17.36 13.13 12.45
C PHE A 201 -18.31 13.40 13.62
N SER A 202 -18.42 14.66 14.08
CA SER A 202 -19.19 15.01 15.27
C SER A 202 -20.65 15.35 14.94
N ASN A 203 -21.46 15.56 15.98
CA ASN A 203 -22.81 16.11 15.83
C ASN A 203 -22.80 17.61 15.49
N SER A 204 -21.66 18.28 15.60
CA SER A 204 -21.45 19.68 15.26
C SER A 204 -20.81 19.87 13.88
N ALA A 205 -20.83 18.83 13.03
CA ALA A 205 -20.35 18.92 11.65
C ALA A 205 -21.13 19.98 10.87
N ASP A 206 -20.43 20.99 10.35
CA ASP A 206 -21.02 21.93 9.39
C ASP A 206 -20.68 21.47 7.96
N MET A 207 -21.60 20.69 7.38
CA MET A 207 -21.55 20.25 5.99
C MET A 207 -22.53 21.04 5.11
N SER A 208 -22.80 22.31 5.44
CA SER A 208 -23.81 23.15 4.76
C SER A 208 -23.55 23.41 3.26
N ILE A 209 -22.31 23.20 2.80
CA ILE A 209 -21.94 23.19 1.38
C ILE A 209 -22.54 21.96 0.67
N PHE A 210 -22.66 20.83 1.36
CA PHE A 210 -23.27 19.61 0.82
C PHE A 210 -24.78 19.61 1.00
N ASP A 211 -25.25 19.86 2.21
CA ASP A 211 -26.65 19.72 2.59
C ASP A 211 -27.14 21.01 3.29
N PRO A 212 -28.10 21.76 2.71
CA PRO A 212 -28.63 22.97 3.29
C PRO A 212 -29.37 22.72 4.62
N SER A 213 -29.82 21.49 4.90
CA SER A 213 -30.49 21.15 6.16
C SER A 213 -29.54 21.04 7.36
N ARG A 214 -28.21 21.01 7.11
CA ARG A 214 -27.15 20.91 8.12
C ARG A 214 -27.25 19.66 9.00
N GLN A 215 -27.82 18.58 8.49
CA GLN A 215 -27.97 17.31 9.22
C GLN A 215 -26.96 16.26 8.74
N LEU A 216 -26.30 16.53 7.61
CA LEU A 216 -25.28 15.65 7.03
C LEU A 216 -23.97 15.67 7.83
N ARG A 217 -23.43 14.47 8.09
CA ARG A 217 -22.13 14.27 8.75
C ARG A 217 -21.49 12.98 8.25
N VAL A 218 -20.17 12.92 8.26
CA VAL A 218 -19.43 11.69 7.94
C VAL A 218 -19.56 10.74 9.11
N ARG A 219 -20.26 9.62 8.90
CA ARG A 219 -20.38 8.58 9.92
C ARG A 219 -19.26 7.57 9.83
N GLU A 220 -18.88 7.23 8.60
CA GLU A 220 -17.96 6.14 8.32
C GLU A 220 -16.88 6.54 7.33
N THR A 221 -15.66 6.09 7.59
CA THR A 221 -14.49 6.21 6.72
C THR A 221 -13.83 4.85 6.58
N ILE A 222 -13.82 4.29 5.38
CA ILE A 222 -13.27 2.96 5.12
C ILE A 222 -12.27 3.08 3.98
N HIS A 223 -11.05 2.65 4.24
CA HIS A 223 -10.03 2.48 3.22
C HIS A 223 -9.68 0.99 3.12
N LYS A 224 -9.65 0.45 1.90
CA LYS A 224 -9.20 -0.92 1.67
C LYS A 224 -8.15 -0.95 0.57
N ALA A 225 -6.94 -1.37 0.92
CA ALA A 225 -5.83 -1.48 -0.01
C ALA A 225 -5.45 -2.95 -0.21
N ALA A 226 -5.09 -3.30 -1.45
CA ALA A 226 -4.52 -4.59 -1.80
C ALA A 226 -3.29 -4.41 -2.70
N ILE A 227 -2.23 -5.18 -2.45
CA ILE A 227 -1.01 -5.22 -3.25
C ILE A 227 -0.61 -6.67 -3.48
N GLU A 228 -0.15 -6.98 -4.69
CA GLU A 228 0.36 -8.29 -5.10
C GLU A 228 1.79 -8.12 -5.62
N VAL A 229 2.75 -8.73 -4.93
CA VAL A 229 4.17 -8.75 -5.29
C VAL A 229 4.54 -10.16 -5.70
N ASN A 230 4.87 -10.33 -6.98
CA ASN A 230 5.21 -11.61 -7.59
C ASN A 230 6.34 -11.43 -8.61
N GLU A 231 6.66 -12.50 -9.35
CA GLU A 231 7.77 -12.50 -10.31
C GLU A 231 7.50 -11.68 -11.58
N GLU A 232 6.25 -11.30 -11.85
CA GLU A 232 5.82 -10.95 -13.19
C GLU A 232 6.35 -9.60 -13.71
N GLY A 233 6.88 -9.68 -14.93
CA GLY A 233 7.13 -8.56 -15.86
C GLY A 233 6.96 -8.95 -17.33
N SER A 234 6.93 -10.24 -17.70
CA SER A 234 6.50 -10.72 -19.02
C SER A 234 6.38 -12.24 -18.98
N GLU A 235 5.20 -12.78 -19.22
CA GLU A 235 4.97 -14.23 -19.42
C GLU A 235 5.45 -14.73 -20.80
N ALA A 236 6.09 -13.86 -21.60
CA ALA A 236 6.41 -14.13 -23.02
C ALA A 236 7.90 -14.09 -23.39
N ALA A 237 8.84 -14.14 -22.42
CA ALA A 237 10.26 -14.33 -22.74
C ALA A 237 10.68 -15.75 -22.37
N ALA A 238 10.60 -16.62 -23.37
CA ALA A 238 10.96 -18.02 -23.38
C ALA A 238 12.16 -18.38 -22.48
N ALA A 239 12.03 -19.57 -21.88
CA ALA A 239 13.08 -20.33 -21.23
C ALA A 239 14.41 -20.24 -21.99
N THR A 240 15.27 -19.33 -21.56
CA THR A 240 16.69 -19.33 -21.94
C THR A 240 17.47 -19.70 -20.69
N PRO A 241 18.22 -20.82 -20.68
CA PRO A 241 19.05 -21.18 -19.55
C PRO A 241 20.21 -20.17 -19.49
N VAL A 242 20.07 -19.18 -18.61
CA VAL A 242 21.21 -18.35 -18.20
C VAL A 242 22.03 -19.21 -17.25
N LEU A 243 23.19 -19.66 -17.72
CA LEU A 243 24.28 -20.16 -16.88
C LEU A 243 24.78 -18.98 -16.05
N PHE A 244 24.70 -19.10 -14.72
CA PHE A 244 25.33 -18.15 -13.83
C PHE A 244 26.84 -18.31 -13.96
N ASP A 245 27.48 -17.28 -14.50
CA ASP A 245 28.90 -17.06 -14.32
C ASP A 245 29.03 -16.45 -12.92
N LEU A 246 29.53 -17.22 -11.94
CA LEU A 246 29.73 -16.82 -10.54
C LEU A 246 30.80 -15.72 -10.47
N LYS A 247 30.48 -14.50 -10.93
CA LYS A 247 31.27 -13.31 -10.64
C LYS A 247 30.90 -12.86 -9.23
N ILE A 248 31.84 -13.05 -8.31
CA ILE A 248 31.80 -12.76 -6.87
C ILE A 248 31.75 -11.23 -6.63
N GLY A 249 30.75 -10.52 -7.15
CA GLY A 249 30.79 -9.07 -7.30
C GLY A 249 29.51 -8.29 -7.02
N GLY A 250 28.47 -8.90 -6.44
CA GLY A 250 27.22 -8.20 -6.09
C GLY A 250 26.98 -8.09 -4.58
N ARG A 251 26.36 -7.00 -4.14
CA ARG A 251 25.97 -6.82 -2.74
C ARG A 251 24.66 -7.58 -2.45
N PRO A 252 24.57 -8.37 -1.37
CA PRO A 252 23.33 -9.04 -1.01
C PRO A 252 22.31 -8.06 -0.42
N PHE A 253 21.07 -8.12 -0.90
CA PHE A 253 19.92 -7.45 -0.32
C PHE A 253 18.83 -8.50 -0.05
N ILE A 254 18.79 -9.00 1.19
CA ILE A 254 17.96 -10.14 1.58
C ILE A 254 16.84 -9.66 2.50
N CYS A 255 15.63 -9.57 1.97
CA CYS A 255 14.42 -9.20 2.71
C CYS A 255 13.82 -10.39 3.47
N ASN A 256 14.61 -11.00 4.35
CA ASN A 256 14.20 -12.13 5.20
C ASN A 256 13.76 -11.71 6.61
N ARG A 257 13.44 -10.44 6.82
CA ARG A 257 13.00 -9.86 8.10
C ARG A 257 12.05 -8.70 7.84
N PRO A 258 11.31 -8.18 8.85
CA PRO A 258 10.35 -7.10 8.63
C PRO A 258 10.95 -5.88 7.94
N PHE A 259 10.28 -5.43 6.88
CA PHE A 259 10.72 -4.28 6.07
C PHE A 259 9.53 -3.36 5.74
N LEU A 260 9.84 -2.10 5.47
CA LEU A 260 8.87 -1.16 4.89
C LEU A 260 9.03 -1.17 3.38
N PHE A 261 7.93 -1.06 2.67
CA PHE A 261 7.94 -0.79 1.23
C PHE A 261 6.97 0.34 0.91
N PHE A 262 7.23 1.03 -0.19
CA PHE A 262 6.27 1.95 -0.77
C PHE A 262 6.36 1.98 -2.29
N ILE A 263 5.27 2.37 -2.94
CA ILE A 263 5.22 2.58 -4.38
C ILE A 263 5.20 4.08 -4.62
N HIS A 264 6.15 4.52 -5.43
CA HIS A 264 6.38 5.91 -5.77
C HIS A 264 6.02 6.15 -7.22
N ASP A 265 5.24 7.19 -7.48
CA ASP A 265 5.03 7.74 -8.82
C ASP A 265 6.20 8.65 -9.17
N ASN A 266 6.98 8.25 -10.17
CA ASN A 266 8.23 8.93 -10.52
C ASN A 266 8.03 10.26 -11.24
N HIS A 267 6.83 10.53 -11.76
CA HIS A 267 6.52 11.78 -12.47
C HIS A 267 5.99 12.85 -11.52
N THR A 268 5.08 12.44 -10.62
CA THR A 268 4.42 13.36 -9.69
C THR A 268 5.09 13.43 -8.33
N ASN A 269 6.08 12.57 -8.08
CA ASN A 269 6.82 12.45 -6.83
C ASN A 269 5.90 12.14 -5.62
N ASN A 270 4.87 11.31 -5.87
CA ASN A 270 3.85 10.93 -4.91
C ASN A 270 4.03 9.50 -4.42
N ILE A 271 3.73 9.27 -3.15
CA ILE A 271 3.62 7.92 -2.59
C ILE A 271 2.20 7.39 -2.84
N LEU A 272 2.08 6.38 -3.69
CA LEU A 272 0.80 5.76 -4.05
C LEU A 272 0.36 4.71 -3.02
N PHE A 273 1.33 3.93 -2.51
CA PHE A 273 1.11 2.89 -1.51
C PHE A 273 2.27 2.88 -0.53
N MET A 274 2.00 2.58 0.73
CA MET A 274 3.01 2.33 1.74
C MET A 274 2.54 1.18 2.62
N GLY A 275 3.46 0.28 2.96
CA GLY A 275 3.14 -0.89 3.76
C GLY A 275 4.35 -1.39 4.52
N VAL A 276 4.06 -2.18 5.55
CA VAL A 276 5.08 -2.85 6.35
C VAL A 276 4.82 -4.35 6.26
N TYR A 277 5.77 -5.08 5.72
CA TYR A 277 5.71 -6.54 5.63
C TYR A 277 6.34 -7.12 6.90
N ARG A 278 5.54 -7.36 7.94
CA ARG A 278 6.02 -7.91 9.22
C ARG A 278 5.98 -9.43 9.29
N GLN A 279 4.98 -10.02 8.65
CA GLN A 279 4.71 -11.44 8.69
C GLN A 279 4.17 -11.88 7.32
N PRO A 280 4.54 -13.07 6.83
CA PRO A 280 4.04 -13.62 5.57
C PRO A 280 2.55 -13.96 5.57
#